data_AF-A0AA40GF56-F1
#
_entry.id   AF-A0AA40GF56-F1
#
_cell.length_a   1.000
_cell.length_b   1.000
_cell.length_c   1.000
_cell.angle_alpha   90.00
_cell.angle_beta   90.00
_cell.angle_gamma   90.00
#
_symmetry.space_group_name_H-M   'P 1'
#
loop_
_entity.id
_entity.type
_entity.pdbx_description
1 polymer ?
#
loop_
_entity_poly.entity_id
_entity_poly.type
_entity_poly.pdbx_seq_one_letter_code
_entity_poly.pdbx_strand_id
1 'polypeptide(L)'
;MHESIKFDIKEIKTDLLRAINECSQRGLLHTTKWLAELSYSLKDVKVDVLDTTADLYLADTSEEEDTYILAKTYFDLKEYDRAAYFTEECKTPKVRFLYLYSRYLSGEKKKIDDMTVVPPDPLKNESLRLLCSDLRKDHMADKLDGFSLYLFGVTLKKLQLTREAMDVLVEATHKQPMHWGSWLELASLITDREKLENLCLPNHWIKHFFMAHMYLELQLIDEGLALYCKLQSMGFEKNGYVLAQTAMTVNYRRGK
;
A
#
# COMPACT_ATOMS: atom_id res chain seq x y z
N MET A 1 2.68 9.79 -29.69
CA MET A 1 4.02 9.19 -29.56
C MET A 1 3.95 8.13 -28.47
N HIS A 2 4.02 6.85 -28.83
CA HIS A 2 4.17 5.78 -27.84
C HIS A 2 5.65 5.72 -27.45
N GLU A 3 6.02 6.33 -26.33
CA GLU A 3 7.31 6.05 -25.72
C GLU A 3 7.37 4.55 -25.40
N SER A 4 8.34 3.85 -25.99
CA SER A 4 8.65 2.48 -25.59
C SER A 4 9.28 2.55 -24.21
N ILE A 5 8.45 2.46 -23.19
CA ILE A 5 8.88 2.42 -21.80
C ILE A 5 9.74 1.17 -21.62
N LYS A 6 11.05 1.37 -21.50
CA LYS A 6 12.03 0.32 -21.29
C LYS A 6 12.35 0.29 -19.80
N PHE A 7 11.71 -0.63 -19.07
CA PHE A 7 12.04 -0.85 -17.68
C PHE A 7 13.32 -1.67 -17.56
N ASP A 8 14.19 -1.28 -16.64
CA ASP A 8 15.27 -2.15 -16.21
C ASP A 8 14.70 -3.20 -15.25
N ILE A 9 14.68 -4.47 -15.70
CA ILE A 9 14.15 -5.59 -14.92
C ILE A 9 14.96 -5.78 -13.63
N LYS A 10 16.25 -5.41 -13.62
CA LYS A 10 17.07 -5.46 -12.40
C LYS A 10 16.64 -4.40 -11.40
N GLU A 11 16.39 -3.18 -11.86
CA GLU A 11 15.87 -2.09 -11.01
C GLU A 11 14.52 -2.47 -10.39
N ILE A 12 13.58 -2.97 -11.20
CA ILE A 12 12.28 -3.47 -10.72
C ILE A 12 12.48 -4.55 -9.65
N LYS A 13 13.39 -5.51 -9.89
CA LYS A 13 13.66 -6.58 -8.93
C LYS A 13 14.21 -6.03 -7.62
N THR A 14 15.11 -5.06 -7.66
CA THR A 14 15.66 -4.39 -6.47
C THR A 14 14.56 -3.64 -5.71
N ASP A 15 13.73 -2.85 -6.40
CA ASP A 15 12.61 -2.12 -5.79
C ASP A 15 11.64 -3.07 -5.09
N LEU A 16 11.31 -4.18 -5.73
CA LEU A 16 10.45 -5.21 -5.16
C LEU A 16 11.03 -5.79 -3.87
N LEU A 17 12.32 -6.12 -3.84
CA LEU A 17 12.98 -6.68 -2.66
C LEU A 17 13.01 -5.67 -1.50
N ARG A 18 13.36 -4.40 -1.78
CA ARG A 18 13.34 -3.32 -0.77
C ARG A 18 11.94 -3.12 -0.20
N ALA A 19 10.94 -3.01 -1.08
CA ALA A 19 9.55 -2.79 -0.66
C ALA A 19 8.95 -3.98 0.11
N ILE A 20 9.31 -5.22 -0.25
CA ILE A 20 8.93 -6.42 0.53
C ILE A 20 9.46 -6.29 1.96
N ASN A 21 10.73 -5.90 2.13
CA ASN A 21 11.30 -5.71 3.46
C ASN A 21 10.56 -4.61 4.23
N GLU A 22 10.43 -3.41 3.66
CA GLU A 22 9.79 -2.27 4.32
C GLU A 22 8.32 -2.54 4.72
N CYS A 23 7.55 -3.18 3.83
CA CYS A 23 6.16 -3.53 4.09
C CYS A 23 6.03 -4.64 5.13
N SER A 24 6.91 -5.64 5.09
CA SER A 24 6.89 -6.77 6.05
C SER A 24 7.22 -6.31 7.47
N GLN A 25 8.24 -5.46 7.64
CA GLN A 25 8.59 -4.85 8.92
C GLN A 25 7.41 -4.02 9.48
N ARG A 26 6.62 -3.38 8.62
CA ARG A 26 5.44 -2.60 9.00
C ARG A 26 4.15 -3.41 9.17
N GLY A 27 4.19 -4.73 8.98
CA GLY A 27 3.01 -5.59 9.13
C GLY A 27 1.96 -5.43 8.02
N LEU A 28 2.33 -4.89 6.86
CA LEU A 28 1.46 -4.65 5.71
C LEU A 28 1.32 -5.91 4.84
N LEU A 29 0.74 -6.96 5.42
CA LEU A 29 0.78 -8.33 4.90
C LEU A 29 0.30 -8.49 3.45
N HIS A 30 -0.82 -7.85 3.08
CA HIS A 30 -1.39 -7.99 1.74
C HIS A 30 -0.50 -7.36 0.66
N THR A 31 0.04 -6.17 0.94
CA THR A 31 1.01 -5.52 0.04
C THR A 31 2.28 -6.37 -0.07
N THR A 32 2.83 -6.83 1.06
CA THR A 32 4.01 -7.70 1.07
C THR A 32 3.81 -8.96 0.23
N LYS A 33 2.65 -9.62 0.37
CA LYS A 33 2.30 -10.81 -0.43
C LYS A 33 2.28 -10.50 -1.92
N TRP A 34 1.59 -9.43 -2.31
CA TRP A 34 1.46 -9.04 -3.72
C TRP A 34 2.82 -8.70 -4.35
N LEU A 35 3.67 -7.96 -3.62
CA LEU A 35 5.03 -7.67 -4.06
C LEU A 35 5.89 -8.94 -4.15
N ALA A 36 5.74 -9.88 -3.22
CA ALA A 36 6.46 -11.16 -3.25
C ALA A 36 6.05 -12.01 -4.46
N GLU A 37 4.76 -12.05 -4.81
CA GLU A 37 4.27 -12.74 -6.03
C GLU A 37 4.86 -12.13 -7.31
N LEU A 38 4.95 -10.79 -7.39
CA LEU A 38 5.63 -10.10 -8.48
C LEU A 38 7.13 -10.43 -8.53
N SER A 39 7.81 -10.33 -7.38
CA SER A 39 9.23 -10.63 -7.26
C SER A 39 9.57 -12.07 -7.66
N TYR A 40 8.71 -13.03 -7.30
CA TYR A 40 8.87 -14.43 -7.67
C TYR A 40 8.79 -14.66 -9.19
N SER A 41 8.03 -13.82 -9.90
CA SER A 41 7.95 -13.87 -11.37
C SER A 41 9.30 -13.54 -12.02
N LEU A 42 10.14 -12.79 -11.30
CA LEU A 42 11.48 -12.36 -11.69
C LEU A 42 12.58 -13.13 -10.95
N LYS A 43 12.34 -14.38 -10.52
CA LYS A 43 13.28 -15.15 -9.69
C LYS A 43 14.64 -15.47 -10.35
N ASP A 44 14.67 -15.54 -11.68
CA ASP A 44 15.90 -15.87 -12.44
C ASP A 44 16.76 -14.62 -12.71
N VAL A 45 16.28 -13.43 -12.33
CA VAL A 45 17.00 -12.16 -12.45
C VAL A 45 18.02 -12.06 -11.33
N LYS A 46 19.30 -12.02 -11.71
CA LYS A 46 20.41 -11.82 -10.77
C LYS A 46 20.55 -10.32 -10.44
N VAL A 47 20.43 -9.99 -9.15
CA VAL A 47 20.69 -8.67 -8.58
C VAL A 47 21.95 -8.75 -7.73
N ASP A 48 22.73 -7.68 -7.71
CA ASP A 48 23.89 -7.60 -6.81
C ASP A 48 23.39 -7.46 -5.37
N VAL A 49 23.67 -8.48 -4.57
CA VAL A 49 23.14 -8.61 -3.20
C VAL A 49 23.80 -7.58 -2.28
N LEU A 50 25.03 -7.16 -2.59
CA LEU A 50 25.84 -6.29 -1.73
C LEU A 50 25.23 -4.89 -1.55
N ASP A 51 24.65 -4.31 -2.60
CA ASP A 51 23.98 -3.01 -2.52
C ASP A 51 22.63 -3.10 -1.79
N THR A 52 21.93 -4.23 -1.93
CA THR A 52 20.58 -4.39 -1.35
C THR A 52 20.66 -4.66 0.16
N THR A 53 21.60 -5.49 0.61
CA THR A 53 21.69 -5.85 2.04
C THR A 53 22.36 -4.77 2.87
N ALA A 54 23.37 -4.07 2.35
CA ALA A 54 24.05 -2.99 3.09
C ALA A 54 23.08 -1.86 3.47
N ASP A 55 22.21 -1.43 2.56
CA ASP A 55 21.17 -0.42 2.83
C ASP A 55 20.14 -0.91 3.86
N LEU A 56 19.79 -2.20 3.84
CA LEU A 56 18.83 -2.78 4.78
C LEU A 56 19.39 -2.89 6.21
N TYR A 57 20.68 -3.18 6.37
CA TYR A 57 21.33 -3.31 7.67
C TYR A 57 21.76 -1.97 8.28
N LEU A 58 22.12 -0.97 7.47
CA LEU A 58 22.51 0.36 7.97
C LEU A 58 21.33 1.19 8.48
N ALA A 59 20.11 0.90 8.03
CA ALA A 59 18.89 1.57 8.50
C ALA A 59 18.43 1.13 9.91
N ASP A 60 18.92 -0.02 10.42
CA ASP A 60 18.45 -0.67 11.66
C ASP A 60 19.33 -0.38 12.90
N THR A 61 20.33 0.50 12.82
CA THR A 61 21.12 0.94 14.00
C THR A 61 20.42 2.07 14.77
N SER A 62 19.14 1.87 15.06
CA SER A 62 18.31 2.83 15.81
C SER A 62 18.32 2.51 17.31
N GLU A 63 18.29 3.54 18.15
CA GLU A 63 18.06 3.41 19.60
C GLU A 63 16.68 2.75 19.92
N GLU A 64 15.77 2.71 18.94
CA GLU A 64 14.43 2.15 19.08
C GLU A 64 14.31 0.68 18.64
N GLU A 65 15.40 0.02 18.23
CA GLU A 65 15.32 -1.32 17.63
C GLU A 65 14.82 -2.39 18.62
N ASP A 66 15.30 -2.39 19.88
CA ASP A 66 14.81 -3.32 20.91
C ASP A 66 13.31 -3.12 21.18
N THR A 67 12.87 -1.86 21.19
CA THR A 67 11.46 -1.50 21.38
C THR A 67 10.62 -1.96 20.21
N TYR A 68 11.12 -1.76 18.99
CA TYR A 68 10.50 -2.25 17.77
C TYR A 68 10.34 -3.76 17.78
N ILE A 69 11.41 -4.51 18.08
CA ILE A 69 11.39 -5.98 18.10
C ILE A 69 10.30 -6.46 19.07
N LEU A 70 10.28 -5.96 20.30
CA LEU A 70 9.27 -6.32 21.29
C LEU A 70 7.85 -5.99 20.80
N ALA A 71 7.62 -4.75 20.36
CA ALA A 71 6.31 -4.31 19.89
C ALA A 71 5.85 -5.10 18.67
N LYS A 72 6.75 -5.45 17.76
CA LYS A 72 6.46 -6.27 16.58
C LYS A 72 6.04 -7.68 16.96
N THR A 73 6.63 -8.29 18.00
CA THR A 73 6.15 -9.60 18.50
C THR A 73 4.72 -9.51 19.03
N TYR A 74 4.36 -8.45 19.77
CA TYR A 74 2.98 -8.22 20.20
C TYR A 74 2.04 -8.00 19.02
N PHE A 75 2.48 -7.21 18.03
CA PHE A 75 1.72 -6.94 16.82
C PHE A 75 1.40 -8.23 16.05
N ASP A 76 2.40 -9.11 15.88
CA ASP A 76 2.25 -10.37 15.15
C ASP A 76 1.32 -11.35 15.87
N LEU A 77 1.29 -11.30 17.21
CA LEU A 77 0.33 -12.02 18.05
C LEU A 77 -1.04 -11.35 18.13
N LYS A 78 -1.27 -10.25 17.40
CA LYS A 78 -2.51 -9.46 17.39
C LYS A 78 -2.86 -8.84 18.76
N GLU A 79 -1.84 -8.59 19.58
CA GLU A 79 -1.91 -7.85 20.84
C GLU A 79 -1.64 -6.36 20.60
N TYR A 80 -2.49 -5.75 19.76
CA TYR A 80 -2.25 -4.40 19.22
C TYR A 80 -2.17 -3.29 20.28
N ASP A 81 -2.93 -3.39 21.38
CA ASP A 81 -2.84 -2.41 22.47
C ASP A 81 -1.46 -2.44 23.15
N ARG A 82 -0.84 -3.62 23.31
CA ARG A 82 0.51 -3.73 23.87
C ARG A 82 1.56 -3.21 22.88
N ALA A 83 1.43 -3.55 21.60
CA ALA A 83 2.31 -3.02 20.56
C ALA A 83 2.28 -1.49 20.54
N ALA A 84 1.09 -0.89 20.60
CA ALA A 84 0.92 0.56 20.67
C ALA A 84 1.53 1.16 21.96
N TYR A 85 1.32 0.53 23.12
CA TYR A 85 1.87 1.00 24.40
C TYR A 85 3.40 1.15 24.37
N PHE A 86 4.12 0.15 23.86
CA PHE A 86 5.58 0.21 23.82
C PHE A 86 6.14 1.18 22.78
N THR A 87 5.36 1.56 21.77
CA THR A 87 5.82 2.38 20.62
C THR A 87 5.33 3.82 20.65
N GLU A 88 4.63 4.24 21.72
CA GLU A 88 3.96 5.54 21.82
C GLU A 88 4.90 6.74 21.64
N GLU A 89 6.07 6.69 22.28
CA GLU A 89 7.06 7.77 22.28
C GLU A 89 8.12 7.62 21.19
N CYS A 90 8.05 6.57 20.38
CA CYS A 90 9.01 6.30 19.31
C CYS A 90 8.81 7.25 18.12
N LYS A 91 9.91 7.61 17.48
CA LYS A 91 10.01 8.67 16.47
C LYS A 91 10.50 8.18 15.12
N THR A 92 11.20 7.04 15.06
CA THR A 92 11.63 6.53 13.76
C THR A 92 10.41 6.19 12.90
N PRO A 93 10.42 6.49 11.58
CA PRO A 93 9.24 6.30 10.73
C PRO A 93 8.66 4.88 10.77
N LYS A 94 9.53 3.85 10.81
CA LYS A 94 9.16 2.43 10.93
C LYS A 94 8.31 2.18 12.18
N VAL A 95 8.80 2.62 13.33
CA VAL A 95 8.19 2.34 14.64
C VAL A 95 6.98 3.25 14.88
N ARG A 96 7.05 4.51 14.44
CA ARG A 96 5.92 5.44 14.48
C ARG A 96 4.75 4.94 13.65
N PHE A 97 5.01 4.40 12.45
CA PHE A 97 3.96 3.75 11.66
C PHE A 97 3.37 2.55 12.42
N LEU A 98 4.21 1.68 13.01
CA LEU A 98 3.75 0.51 13.76
C LEU A 98 2.84 0.93 14.94
N TYR A 99 3.17 2.01 15.66
CA TYR A 99 2.33 2.59 16.71
C TYR A 99 0.95 2.97 16.17
N LEU A 100 0.91 3.81 15.13
CA LEU A 100 -0.33 4.33 14.55
C LEU A 100 -1.19 3.18 13.98
N TYR A 101 -0.55 2.22 13.31
CA TYR A 101 -1.24 1.08 12.72
C TYR A 101 -1.74 0.09 13.79
N SER A 102 -1.01 -0.08 14.89
CA SER A 102 -1.48 -0.85 16.05
C SER A 102 -2.73 -0.22 16.67
N ARG A 103 -2.75 1.10 16.86
CA ARG A 103 -3.95 1.82 17.34
C ARG A 103 -5.14 1.61 16.42
N TYR A 104 -4.93 1.72 15.10
CA TYR A 104 -5.95 1.47 14.10
C TYR A 104 -6.50 0.03 14.17
N LEU A 105 -5.63 -0.98 14.17
CA LEU A 105 -6.04 -2.39 14.19
C LEU A 105 -6.69 -2.79 15.52
N SER A 106 -6.26 -2.20 16.64
CA SER A 106 -6.94 -2.35 17.93
C SER A 106 -8.39 -1.87 17.85
N GLY A 107 -8.61 -0.67 17.28
CA GLY A 107 -9.95 -0.11 17.06
C GLY A 107 -10.79 -0.97 16.11
N GLU A 108 -10.21 -1.46 15.02
CA GLU A 108 -10.92 -2.36 14.09
C GLU A 108 -11.27 -3.71 14.73
N LYS A 109 -10.40 -4.27 15.57
CA LYS A 109 -10.64 -5.51 16.33
C LYS A 109 -11.79 -5.32 17.33
N LYS A 110 -11.73 -4.27 18.15
CA LYS A 110 -12.80 -3.94 19.12
C LYS A 110 -14.15 -3.74 18.44
N LYS A 111 -14.17 -3.08 17.28
CA LYS A 111 -15.39 -2.92 16.47
C LYS A 111 -15.99 -4.25 16.01
N ILE A 112 -15.15 -5.23 15.66
CA ILE A 112 -15.62 -6.58 15.27
C ILE A 112 -16.11 -7.35 16.50
N ASP A 113 -15.41 -7.25 17.62
CA ASP A 113 -15.77 -7.93 18.87
C ASP A 113 -17.09 -7.37 19.45
N ASP A 114 -17.33 -6.06 19.32
CA ASP A 114 -18.55 -5.37 19.74
C ASP A 114 -19.66 -5.40 18.67
N MET A 115 -19.47 -6.13 17.56
CA MET A 115 -20.40 -6.12 16.44
C MET A 115 -21.74 -6.77 16.82
N THR A 116 -22.79 -5.95 16.82
CA THR A 116 -24.19 -6.41 16.96
C THR A 116 -24.83 -6.64 15.59
N VAL A 117 -26.12 -7.04 15.56
CA VAL A 117 -26.88 -7.28 14.31
C VAL A 117 -26.93 -6.04 13.39
N VAL A 118 -26.75 -4.84 13.95
CA VAL A 118 -26.69 -3.58 13.18
C VAL A 118 -25.23 -3.16 13.03
N PRO A 119 -24.74 -2.94 11.79
CA PRO A 119 -23.39 -2.41 11.57
C PRO A 119 -23.21 -1.06 12.29
N PRO A 120 -22.14 -0.88 13.08
CA PRO A 120 -21.92 0.36 13.79
C PRO A 120 -21.59 1.49 12.82
N ASP A 121 -22.14 2.68 13.08
CA ASP A 121 -21.87 3.90 12.33
C ASP A 121 -20.39 4.32 12.50
N PRO A 122 -19.58 4.34 11.42
CA PRO A 122 -18.18 4.74 11.50
C PRO A 122 -17.96 6.14 12.10
N LEU A 123 -18.92 7.05 11.93
CA LEU A 123 -18.84 8.43 12.44
C LEU A 123 -18.95 8.50 13.97
N LYS A 124 -19.44 7.43 14.60
CA LYS A 124 -19.53 7.28 16.06
C LYS A 124 -18.31 6.56 16.66
N ASN A 125 -17.38 6.07 15.83
CA ASN A 125 -16.17 5.43 16.31
C ASN A 125 -15.19 6.47 16.86
N GLU A 126 -15.22 6.68 18.18
CA GLU A 126 -14.35 7.62 18.88
C GLU A 126 -12.87 7.32 18.67
N SER A 127 -12.47 6.04 18.72
CA SER A 127 -11.07 5.63 18.53
C SER A 127 -10.53 6.04 17.14
N LEU A 128 -11.36 5.88 16.10
CA LEU A 128 -11.01 6.27 14.73
C LEU A 128 -10.92 7.79 14.58
N ARG A 129 -11.80 8.54 15.25
CA ARG A 129 -11.78 10.01 15.23
C ARG A 129 -10.57 10.59 15.95
N LEU A 130 -10.20 10.01 17.09
CA LEU A 130 -8.99 10.39 17.83
C LEU A 130 -7.74 10.12 17.00
N LEU A 131 -7.64 8.93 16.40
CA LEU A 131 -6.55 8.59 15.49
C LEU A 131 -6.48 9.56 14.29
N CYS A 132 -7.62 9.89 13.68
CA CYS A 132 -7.68 10.85 12.59
C CYS A 132 -7.20 12.24 13.00
N SER A 133 -7.54 12.69 14.21
CA SER A 133 -7.07 13.96 14.76
C SER A 133 -5.55 13.97 14.91
N ASP A 134 -4.97 12.90 15.45
CA ASP A 134 -3.52 12.79 15.65
C ASP A 134 -2.78 12.75 14.31
N LEU A 135 -3.25 11.93 13.36
CA LEU A 135 -2.69 11.86 12.01
C LEU A 135 -2.76 13.20 11.28
N ARG A 136 -3.88 13.93 11.41
CA ARG A 136 -4.03 15.26 10.82
C ARG A 136 -3.03 16.26 11.39
N LYS A 137 -2.80 16.24 12.71
CA LYS A 137 -1.77 17.10 13.34
C LYS A 137 -0.37 16.78 12.82
N ASP A 138 -0.04 15.50 12.72
CA ASP A 138 1.26 15.05 12.21
C ASP A 138 1.42 15.38 10.71
N HIS A 139 0.34 15.31 9.91
CA HIS A 139 0.32 15.72 8.51
C HIS A 139 0.58 17.22 8.33
N MET A 140 -0.11 18.07 9.10
CA MET A 140 0.10 19.52 9.07
C MET A 140 1.52 19.92 9.50
N ALA A 141 2.20 19.07 10.26
CA ALA A 141 3.58 19.26 10.68
C ALA A 141 4.62 18.59 9.74
N ASP A 142 4.19 18.04 8.60
CA ASP A 142 5.00 17.26 7.64
C ASP A 142 5.81 16.12 8.29
N LYS A 143 5.20 15.43 9.26
CA LYS A 143 5.81 14.31 9.98
C LYS A 143 5.45 12.94 9.41
N LEU A 144 4.49 12.87 8.47
CA LEU A 144 4.02 11.60 7.92
C LEU A 144 4.91 11.13 6.76
N ASP A 145 5.42 9.91 6.88
CA ASP A 145 6.01 9.15 5.78
C ASP A 145 4.92 8.58 4.84
N GLY A 146 5.30 7.99 3.71
CA GLY A 146 4.35 7.46 2.74
C GLY A 146 3.43 6.36 3.29
N PHE A 147 3.90 5.56 4.25
CA PHE A 147 3.09 4.54 4.93
C PHE A 147 2.07 5.18 5.89
N SER A 148 2.48 6.20 6.64
CA SER A 148 1.60 6.90 7.57
C SER A 148 0.56 7.76 6.83
N LEU A 149 0.92 8.33 5.67
CA LEU A 149 -0.04 8.96 4.75
C LEU A 149 -1.08 7.96 4.23
N TYR A 150 -0.66 6.74 3.88
CA TYR A 150 -1.60 5.67 3.53
C TYR A 150 -2.61 5.41 4.65
N LEU A 151 -2.15 5.26 5.90
CA LEU A 151 -3.03 5.03 7.03
C LEU A 151 -3.96 6.22 7.29
N PHE A 152 -3.47 7.45 7.07
CA PHE A 152 -4.29 8.65 7.14
C PHE A 152 -5.39 8.66 6.07
N GLY A 153 -5.05 8.34 4.83
CA GLY A 153 -6.03 8.16 3.74
C GLY A 153 -7.09 7.11 4.04
N VAL A 154 -6.70 5.93 4.56
CA VAL A 154 -7.62 4.86 4.99
C VAL A 154 -8.56 5.38 6.09
N THR A 155 -8.02 6.10 7.06
CA THR A 155 -8.77 6.65 8.19
C THR A 155 -9.80 7.69 7.72
N LEU A 156 -9.38 8.64 6.87
CA LEU A 156 -10.26 9.64 6.25
C LEU A 156 -11.37 9.00 5.41
N LYS A 157 -11.03 7.98 4.61
CA LYS A 157 -11.99 7.23 3.79
C LYS A 157 -13.06 6.56 4.65
N LYS A 158 -12.68 5.89 5.74
CA LYS A 158 -13.64 5.27 6.68
C LYS A 158 -14.53 6.30 7.38
N LEU A 159 -14.03 7.52 7.60
CA LEU A 159 -14.80 8.66 8.10
C LEU A 159 -15.60 9.39 7.00
N GLN A 160 -15.66 8.84 5.78
CA GLN A 160 -16.40 9.38 4.63
C GLN A 160 -15.89 10.74 4.13
N LEU A 161 -14.66 11.12 4.50
CA LEU A 161 -13.97 12.32 4.02
C LEU A 161 -13.25 12.02 2.69
N THR A 162 -14.01 11.60 1.68
CA THR A 162 -13.48 10.95 0.46
C THR A 162 -12.59 11.87 -0.39
N ARG A 163 -12.92 13.15 -0.50
CA ARG A 163 -12.10 14.13 -1.24
C ARG A 163 -10.71 14.27 -0.62
N GLU A 164 -10.68 14.49 0.69
CA GLU A 164 -9.41 14.62 1.42
C GLU A 164 -8.62 13.32 1.43
N ALA A 165 -9.31 12.17 1.58
CA ALA A 165 -8.68 10.86 1.49
C ALA A 165 -7.98 10.67 0.13
N MET A 166 -8.60 11.11 -0.96
CA MET A 166 -8.02 11.04 -2.31
C MET A 166 -6.73 11.86 -2.40
N ASP A 167 -6.75 13.11 -1.95
CA ASP A 167 -5.58 14.00 -1.98
C ASP A 167 -4.41 13.41 -1.17
N VAL A 168 -4.68 12.92 0.04
CA VAL A 168 -3.68 12.28 0.92
C VAL A 168 -3.15 10.97 0.35
N LEU A 169 -3.99 10.16 -0.30
CA LEU A 169 -3.55 8.90 -0.93
C LEU A 169 -2.69 9.15 -2.17
N VAL A 170 -2.98 10.21 -2.93
CA VAL A 170 -2.09 10.66 -4.02
C VAL A 170 -0.74 11.08 -3.45
N GLU A 171 -0.70 11.84 -2.37
CA GLU A 171 0.56 12.18 -1.67
C GLU A 171 1.30 10.92 -1.20
N ALA A 172 0.60 9.95 -0.62
CA ALA A 172 1.16 8.68 -0.20
C ALA A 172 1.82 7.91 -1.37
N THR A 173 1.19 7.93 -2.56
CA THR A 173 1.76 7.26 -3.75
C THR A 173 3.04 7.94 -4.24
N HIS A 174 3.17 9.26 -4.06
CA HIS A 174 4.41 9.96 -4.39
C HIS A 174 5.52 9.65 -3.39
N LYS A 175 5.22 9.66 -2.08
CA LYS A 175 6.23 9.37 -1.04
C LYS A 175 6.63 7.88 -1.02
N GLN A 176 5.71 6.96 -1.27
CA GLN A 176 5.96 5.51 -1.25
C GLN A 176 5.21 4.79 -2.40
N PRO A 177 5.70 4.89 -3.65
CA PRO A 177 5.03 4.31 -4.81
C PRO A 177 4.95 2.79 -4.74
N MET A 178 5.90 2.12 -4.10
CA MET A 178 5.90 0.66 -3.98
C MET A 178 4.87 0.10 -2.99
N HIS A 179 4.19 0.93 -2.22
CA HIS A 179 3.13 0.49 -1.32
C HIS A 179 1.80 0.29 -2.09
N TRP A 180 1.55 -0.93 -2.57
CA TRP A 180 0.35 -1.26 -3.37
C TRP A 180 -0.98 -0.93 -2.67
N GLY A 181 -1.03 -1.01 -1.33
CA GLY A 181 -2.21 -0.64 -0.56
C GLY A 181 -2.69 0.79 -0.80
N SER A 182 -1.77 1.76 -0.98
CA SER A 182 -2.15 3.15 -1.28
C SER A 182 -2.89 3.26 -2.60
N TRP A 183 -2.44 2.51 -3.61
CA TRP A 183 -3.05 2.49 -4.94
C TRP A 183 -4.44 1.84 -4.93
N LEU A 184 -4.62 0.74 -4.18
CA LEU A 184 -5.92 0.08 -4.06
C LEU A 184 -6.95 0.94 -3.31
N GLU A 185 -6.52 1.61 -2.24
CA GLU A 185 -7.38 2.54 -1.51
C GLU A 185 -7.77 3.72 -2.39
N LEU A 186 -6.83 4.28 -3.16
CA LEU A 186 -7.09 5.34 -4.13
C LEU A 186 -8.05 4.88 -5.24
N ALA A 187 -7.84 3.68 -5.78
CA ALA A 187 -8.68 3.09 -6.82
C ALA A 187 -10.16 3.07 -6.42
N SER A 188 -10.44 2.68 -5.18
CA SER A 188 -11.81 2.62 -4.65
C SER A 188 -12.55 3.96 -4.55
N LEU A 189 -11.84 5.09 -4.69
CA LEU A 189 -12.40 6.45 -4.66
C LEU A 189 -12.65 7.02 -6.07
N ILE A 190 -12.13 6.38 -7.11
CA ILE A 190 -12.22 6.84 -8.50
C ILE A 190 -13.40 6.16 -9.16
N THR A 191 -14.42 6.95 -9.51
CA THR A 191 -15.70 6.44 -10.02
C THR A 191 -15.82 6.50 -11.54
N ASP A 192 -14.95 7.26 -12.19
CA ASP A 192 -15.05 7.59 -13.60
C ASP A 192 -13.68 7.95 -14.17
N ARG A 193 -13.63 7.97 -15.50
CA ARG A 193 -12.42 8.25 -16.27
C ARG A 193 -11.90 9.68 -16.09
N GLU A 194 -12.80 10.64 -15.95
CA GLU A 194 -12.43 12.06 -15.80
C GLU A 194 -11.65 12.27 -14.49
N LYS A 195 -12.12 11.68 -13.38
CA LYS A 195 -11.39 11.70 -12.12
C LYS A 195 -10.01 11.07 -12.26
N LEU A 196 -9.90 9.91 -12.90
CA LEU A 196 -8.61 9.23 -13.11
C LEU A 196 -7.62 10.10 -13.88
N GLU A 197 -8.07 10.74 -14.97
CA GLU A 197 -7.24 11.57 -15.84
C GLU A 197 -6.81 12.89 -15.17
N ASN A 198 -7.60 13.39 -14.22
CA ASN A 198 -7.28 14.60 -13.46
C ASN A 198 -6.29 14.38 -12.31
N LEU A 199 -5.93 13.13 -11.97
CA LEU A 199 -4.96 12.86 -10.91
C LEU A 199 -3.52 13.09 -11.40
N CYS A 200 -2.76 13.88 -10.64
CA CYS A 200 -1.30 13.90 -10.76
C CYS A 200 -0.75 12.67 -10.05
N LEU A 201 -0.28 11.67 -10.80
CA LEU A 201 0.26 10.42 -10.25
C LEU A 201 1.77 10.32 -10.50
N PRO A 202 2.54 9.73 -9.58
CA PRO A 202 4.01 9.69 -9.68
C PRO A 202 4.45 8.94 -10.95
N ASN A 203 5.55 9.41 -11.54
CA ASN A 203 6.17 8.73 -12.67
C ASN A 203 7.00 7.53 -12.18
N HIS A 204 6.31 6.41 -11.95
CA HIS A 204 6.91 5.18 -11.44
C HIS A 204 6.35 3.97 -12.20
N TRP A 205 7.14 2.90 -12.35
CA TRP A 205 6.73 1.72 -13.13
C TRP A 205 5.45 1.08 -12.58
N ILE A 206 5.28 1.09 -11.25
CA ILE A 206 4.08 0.58 -10.57
C ILE A 206 2.77 1.26 -11.00
N LYS A 207 2.83 2.51 -11.50
CA LYS A 207 1.67 3.23 -12.03
C LYS A 207 1.00 2.45 -13.17
N HIS A 208 1.75 1.64 -13.91
CA HIS A 208 1.21 0.84 -15.02
C HIS A 208 0.27 -0.28 -14.51
N PHE A 209 0.60 -0.89 -13.36
CA PHE A 209 -0.31 -1.83 -12.69
C PHE A 209 -1.57 -1.12 -12.23
N PHE A 210 -1.44 0.09 -11.67
CA PHE A 210 -2.58 0.91 -11.25
C PHE A 210 -3.48 1.30 -12.43
N MET A 211 -2.92 1.82 -13.53
CA MET A 211 -3.70 2.20 -14.71
C MET A 211 -4.41 0.98 -15.33
N ALA A 212 -3.74 -0.18 -15.40
CA ALA A 212 -4.35 -1.41 -15.90
C ALA A 212 -5.53 -1.84 -15.01
N HIS A 213 -5.35 -1.81 -13.69
CA HIS A 213 -6.40 -2.11 -12.72
C HIS A 213 -7.58 -1.14 -12.85
N MET A 214 -7.32 0.17 -12.92
CA MET A 214 -8.37 1.19 -13.06
C MET A 214 -9.15 1.09 -14.36
N TYR A 215 -8.49 0.79 -15.48
CA TYR A 215 -9.20 0.60 -16.74
C TYR A 215 -10.16 -0.57 -16.71
N LEU A 216 -9.85 -1.65 -16.00
CA LEU A 216 -10.80 -2.75 -15.80
C LEU A 216 -11.99 -2.35 -14.92
N GLU A 217 -11.73 -1.71 -13.78
CA GLU A 217 -12.78 -1.22 -12.89
C GLU A 217 -13.74 -0.26 -13.62
N LEU A 218 -13.21 0.61 -14.48
CA LEU A 218 -13.95 1.57 -15.30
C LEU A 218 -14.51 0.98 -16.61
N GLN A 219 -14.44 -0.34 -16.80
CA GLN A 219 -14.96 -1.05 -17.99
C GLN A 219 -14.32 -0.63 -19.33
N LEU A 220 -13.11 -0.08 -19.29
CA LEU A 220 -12.22 0.23 -20.42
C LEU A 220 -11.37 -1.00 -20.76
N ILE A 221 -12.07 -2.05 -21.20
CA ILE A 221 -11.55 -3.42 -21.30
C ILE A 221 -10.36 -3.53 -22.27
N ASP A 222 -10.40 -2.86 -23.43
CA ASP A 222 -9.34 -2.96 -24.43
C ASP A 222 -8.06 -2.25 -23.99
N GLU A 223 -8.18 -1.06 -23.38
CA GLU A 223 -7.05 -0.32 -22.81
C GLU A 223 -6.41 -1.07 -21.64
N GLY A 224 -7.23 -1.65 -20.75
CA GLY A 224 -6.77 -2.48 -19.64
C GLY A 224 -6.01 -3.72 -20.14
N LEU A 225 -6.58 -4.43 -21.12
CA LEU A 225 -5.95 -5.63 -21.71
C LEU A 225 -4.61 -5.29 -22.36
N ALA A 226 -4.54 -4.19 -23.11
CA ALA A 226 -3.30 -3.74 -23.75
C ALA A 226 -2.19 -3.50 -22.72
N LEU A 227 -2.51 -2.89 -21.57
CA LEU A 227 -1.56 -2.69 -20.49
C LEU A 227 -1.14 -4.01 -19.83
N TYR A 228 -2.06 -4.95 -19.58
CA TYR A 228 -1.70 -6.25 -19.02
C TYR A 228 -0.82 -7.07 -19.96
N CYS A 229 -1.10 -7.08 -21.28
CA CYS A 229 -0.21 -7.70 -22.26
C CYS A 229 1.19 -7.07 -22.25
N LYS A 230 1.27 -5.74 -22.11
CA LYS A 230 2.56 -5.04 -21.96
C LYS A 230 3.29 -5.49 -20.69
N LEU A 231 2.61 -5.58 -19.55
CA LEU A 231 3.19 -6.08 -18.30
C LEU A 231 3.68 -7.54 -18.42
N GLN A 232 2.92 -8.40 -19.11
CA GLN A 232 3.35 -9.79 -19.38
C GLN A 232 4.66 -9.82 -20.18
N SER A 233 4.76 -9.02 -21.24
CA SER A 233 5.97 -8.94 -22.07
C SER A 233 7.21 -8.41 -21.31
N MET A 234 7.02 -7.85 -20.12
CA MET A 234 8.08 -7.29 -19.27
C MET A 234 8.62 -8.27 -18.22
N GLY A 235 8.23 -9.54 -18.26
CA GLY A 235 8.68 -10.57 -17.32
C GLY A 235 7.64 -11.00 -16.29
N PHE A 236 6.43 -10.43 -16.34
CA PHE A 236 5.30 -10.84 -15.48
C PHE A 236 4.36 -11.84 -16.16
N GLU A 237 4.80 -12.54 -17.21
CA GLU A 237 4.00 -13.48 -18.00
C GLU A 237 3.38 -14.61 -17.16
N LYS A 238 4.10 -15.07 -16.11
CA LYS A 238 3.66 -16.16 -15.21
C LYS A 238 3.08 -15.65 -13.89
N ASN A 239 2.94 -14.34 -13.73
CA ASN A 239 2.46 -13.77 -12.49
C ASN A 239 0.97 -14.08 -12.29
N GLY A 240 0.61 -14.69 -11.15
CA GLY A 240 -0.77 -15.12 -10.88
C GLY A 240 -1.78 -13.97 -10.89
N TYR A 241 -1.42 -12.81 -10.34
CA TYR A 241 -2.28 -11.62 -10.35
C TYR A 241 -2.51 -11.11 -11.78
N VAL A 242 -1.44 -10.94 -12.58
CA VAL A 242 -1.54 -10.48 -13.98
C VAL A 242 -2.38 -11.45 -14.82
N LEU A 243 -2.17 -12.76 -14.66
CA LEU A 243 -2.96 -13.79 -15.36
C LEU A 243 -4.43 -13.76 -14.96
N ALA A 244 -4.73 -13.65 -13.66
CA ALA A 244 -6.11 -13.57 -13.17
C ALA A 244 -6.84 -12.34 -13.73
N GLN A 245 -6.21 -11.17 -13.69
CA GLN A 245 -6.77 -9.94 -14.23
C GLN A 245 -6.98 -10.01 -15.75
N THR A 246 -6.02 -10.59 -16.49
CA THR A 246 -6.15 -10.82 -17.93
C THR A 246 -7.32 -11.75 -18.24
N ALA A 247 -7.48 -12.84 -17.49
CA ALA A 247 -8.58 -13.79 -17.67
C ALA A 247 -9.95 -13.16 -17.37
N MET A 248 -10.06 -12.37 -16.30
CA MET A 248 -11.27 -11.60 -16.00
C MET A 248 -11.63 -10.66 -17.16
N THR A 249 -10.64 -9.93 -17.68
CA THR A 249 -10.80 -9.00 -18.81
C THR A 249 -11.31 -9.69 -20.08
N VAL A 250 -10.75 -10.85 -20.42
CA VAL A 250 -11.17 -11.65 -21.59
C VAL A 250 -12.60 -12.15 -21.42
N ASN A 251 -13.01 -12.55 -20.21
CA ASN A 251 -14.39 -12.96 -19.94
C ASN A 251 -15.37 -11.79 -20.06
N TYR A 252 -15.04 -10.61 -19.52
CA TYR A 252 -15.85 -9.40 -19.70
C TYR A 252 -16.02 -9.01 -21.17
N ARG A 253 -14.97 -9.18 -21.98
CA ARG A 253 -15.01 -8.92 -23.42
C ARG A 253 -15.92 -9.89 -24.19
N ARG A 254 -16.04 -11.14 -23.73
CA ARG A 254 -16.89 -12.18 -24.35
C ARG A 254 -18.37 -12.09 -23.95
N GLY A 255 -18.67 -11.40 -22.86
CA GLY A 255 -20.04 -11.20 -22.36
C GLY A 255 -20.76 -9.96 -22.90
N LYS A 256 -20.08 -9.15 -23.72
CA LYS A 256 -20.68 -8.08 -24.54
C LYS A 256 -20.90 -8.60 -25.96
#